data_AF-A0A101ICU5-F1
#
_entry.id   AF-A0A101ICU5-F1
#
_cell.length_a   1.000
_cell.length_b   1.000
_cell.length_c   1.000
_cell.angle_alpha   90.00
_cell.angle_beta   90.00
_cell.angle_gamma   90.00
#
_symmetry.space_group_name_H-M   'P 1'
#
loop_
_entity.id
_entity.type
_entity.pdbx_description
1 polymer ?
#
loop_
_entity_poly.entity_id
_entity_poly.type
_entity_poly.pdbx_seq_one_letter_code
_entity_poly.pdbx_strand_id
1 'polypeptide(L)'
;MSRHSRLQWIHRRLKDNRHPSGSEIAQALKISRSQVYEDIHYMKHVLGAPIKHSRKFMGYRYTSRYDFPVLFDSALRSNAAVTFSGTVAETVSMFRKALNERTVLRITLDNKSKHLFSCYGLSPDELVAFGFLDNRQSPELVQLQRVSSAGFTRARFREEILLGSRRAFTDEEMMKGSALIKGKEVVFFFWSVSDVVDWLSKEKIRIISPSSLIRDLKAIAEKINGSLDVDRS
;
A
#
# COMPACT_ATOMS: atom_id res chain seq x y z
N MET A 1 2.87 -15.03 -21.68
CA MET A 1 3.20 -13.58 -21.53
C MET A 1 2.73 -13.09 -20.17
N SER A 2 3.58 -12.38 -19.40
CA SER A 2 3.22 -11.90 -18.06
C SER A 2 2.19 -10.75 -18.10
N ARG A 3 1.35 -10.60 -17.07
CA ARG A 3 0.36 -9.52 -16.96
C ARG A 3 1.00 -8.15 -17.12
N HIS A 4 2.12 -7.92 -16.44
CA HIS A 4 2.88 -6.67 -16.52
C HIS A 4 3.23 -6.26 -17.96
N SER A 5 3.76 -7.19 -18.76
CA SER A 5 4.13 -6.91 -20.17
C SER A 5 2.90 -6.54 -21.02
N ARG A 6 1.74 -7.16 -20.72
CA ARG A 6 0.47 -6.86 -21.38
C ARG A 6 -0.04 -5.47 -21.01
N LEU A 7 -0.02 -5.13 -19.73
CA LEU A 7 -0.42 -3.82 -19.23
C LEU A 7 0.44 -2.70 -19.83
N GLN A 8 1.76 -2.88 -19.89
CA GLN A 8 2.68 -1.92 -20.51
C GLN A 8 2.40 -1.70 -21.99
N TRP A 9 2.14 -2.79 -22.71
CA TRP A 9 1.79 -2.71 -24.13
C TRP A 9 0.49 -1.93 -24.33
N ILE A 10 -0.54 -2.22 -23.52
CA ILE A 10 -1.83 -1.51 -23.56
C ILE A 10 -1.62 -0.02 -23.23
N HIS A 11 -0.90 0.29 -22.14
CA HIS A 11 -0.60 1.66 -21.72
C HIS A 11 0.07 2.48 -22.82
N ARG A 12 1.11 1.93 -23.47
CA ARG A 12 1.81 2.62 -24.57
C ARG A 12 0.86 2.96 -25.72
N ARG A 13 -0.01 2.02 -26.11
CA ARG A 13 -1.02 2.26 -27.16
C ARG A 13 -2.04 3.32 -26.78
N LEU A 14 -2.46 3.36 -25.52
CA LEU A 14 -3.39 4.37 -25.01
C LEU A 14 -2.74 5.75 -24.92
N LYS A 15 -1.46 5.82 -24.52
CA LYS A 15 -0.66 7.06 -24.44
C LYS A 15 -0.39 7.66 -25.82
N ASP A 16 -0.14 6.81 -26.81
CA ASP A 16 0.06 7.21 -28.21
C ASP A 16 -1.26 7.56 -28.95
N ASN A 17 -2.40 7.65 -28.24
CA ASN A 17 -3.73 7.89 -28.81
C ASN A 17 -4.13 6.92 -29.96
N ARG A 18 -3.66 5.66 -29.92
CA ARG A 18 -3.94 4.66 -30.96
C ARG A 18 -5.26 3.92 -30.80
N HIS A 19 -5.99 4.20 -29.72
CA HIS A 19 -7.35 3.71 -29.45
C HIS A 19 -7.62 2.21 -29.70
N PRO A 20 -6.80 1.29 -29.16
CA PRO A 20 -6.95 -0.14 -29.47
C PRO A 20 -8.29 -0.70 -28.96
N SER A 21 -8.93 -1.53 -29.78
CA SER A 21 -10.11 -2.31 -29.44
C SER A 21 -9.76 -3.57 -28.65
N GLY A 22 -10.74 -4.16 -27.96
CA GLY A 22 -10.53 -5.42 -27.22
C GLY A 22 -10.06 -6.58 -28.11
N SER A 23 -10.54 -6.63 -29.36
CA SER A 23 -10.15 -7.65 -30.34
C SER A 23 -8.70 -7.45 -30.83
N GLU A 24 -8.30 -6.21 -31.10
CA GLU A 24 -6.92 -5.90 -31.49
C GLU A 24 -5.91 -6.22 -30.37
N ILE A 25 -6.26 -5.90 -29.11
CA ILE A 25 -5.42 -6.25 -27.96
C ILE A 25 -5.29 -7.77 -27.84
N ALA A 26 -6.40 -8.50 -27.95
CA ALA A 26 -6.43 -9.96 -27.86
C ALA A 26 -5.54 -10.62 -28.93
N GLN A 27 -5.65 -10.15 -30.18
CA GLN A 27 -4.86 -10.65 -31.30
C GLN A 27 -3.37 -10.32 -31.14
N ALA A 28 -3.03 -9.06 -30.82
CA ALA A 28 -1.66 -8.61 -30.70
C ALA A 28 -0.88 -9.29 -29.57
N LEU A 29 -1.55 -9.56 -28.45
CA LEU A 29 -0.95 -10.19 -27.27
C LEU A 29 -1.14 -11.71 -27.23
N LYS A 30 -1.85 -12.28 -28.21
CA LYS A 30 -2.22 -13.71 -28.27
C LYS A 30 -2.89 -14.20 -26.98
N ILE A 31 -3.90 -13.48 -26.51
CA ILE A 31 -4.68 -13.79 -25.30
C ILE A 31 -6.18 -13.80 -25.60
N SER A 32 -6.98 -14.36 -24.69
CA SER A 32 -8.44 -14.33 -24.82
C SER A 32 -9.01 -12.92 -24.61
N ARG A 33 -10.17 -12.64 -25.21
CA ARG A 33 -10.91 -11.38 -24.98
C ARG A 33 -11.26 -11.19 -23.50
N SER A 34 -11.57 -12.27 -22.79
CA SER A 34 -11.82 -12.24 -21.34
C SER A 34 -10.59 -11.72 -20.57
N GLN A 35 -9.39 -12.19 -20.93
CA GLN A 35 -8.15 -11.70 -20.31
C GLN A 35 -7.87 -10.22 -20.60
N VAL A 36 -8.26 -9.73 -21.79
CA VAL A 36 -8.19 -8.30 -22.12
C VAL A 36 -9.11 -7.49 -21.21
N TYR A 37 -10.35 -7.93 -21.00
CA TYR A 37 -11.29 -7.25 -20.12
C TYR A 37 -10.78 -7.20 -18.68
N GLU A 38 -10.23 -8.29 -18.17
CA GLU A 38 -9.60 -8.35 -16.85
C GLU A 38 -8.40 -7.39 -16.74
N ASP A 39 -7.54 -7.33 -17.76
CA ASP A 39 -6.39 -6.43 -17.77
C ASP A 39 -6.83 -4.95 -17.83
N ILE A 40 -7.87 -4.61 -18.60
CA ILE A 40 -8.45 -3.25 -18.65
C ILE A 40 -9.15 -2.90 -17.33
N HIS A 41 -9.88 -3.85 -16.74
CA HIS A 41 -10.54 -3.69 -15.44
C HIS A 41 -9.50 -3.41 -14.36
N TYR A 42 -8.42 -4.19 -14.33
CA TYR A 42 -7.30 -3.99 -13.43
C TYR A 42 -6.66 -2.60 -13.60
N MET A 43 -6.38 -2.16 -14.84
CA MET A 43 -5.84 -0.82 -15.08
C MET A 43 -6.78 0.27 -14.55
N LYS A 44 -8.09 0.13 -14.76
CA LYS A 44 -9.08 1.15 -14.36
C LYS A 44 -9.31 1.20 -12.86
N HIS A 45 -9.51 0.04 -12.23
CA HIS A 45 -10.00 -0.07 -10.86
C HIS A 45 -8.90 -0.28 -9.83
N VAL A 46 -7.74 -0.83 -10.23
CA VAL A 46 -6.60 -1.07 -9.33
C VAL A 46 -5.49 -0.05 -9.54
N LEU A 47 -5.18 0.29 -10.80
CA LEU A 47 -4.13 1.28 -11.10
C LEU A 47 -4.66 2.72 -11.23
N GLY A 48 -5.97 2.92 -11.05
CA GLY A 48 -6.60 4.25 -11.16
C GLY A 48 -6.54 4.86 -12.57
N ALA A 49 -6.35 4.05 -13.61
CA ALA A 49 -6.21 4.57 -14.97
C ALA A 49 -7.54 5.14 -15.49
N PRO A 50 -7.56 6.38 -16.04
CA PRO A 50 -8.77 7.06 -16.48
C PRO A 50 -9.22 6.56 -17.87
N ILE A 51 -9.45 5.26 -18.01
CA ILE A 51 -9.79 4.58 -19.26
C ILE A 51 -11.29 4.66 -19.52
N LYS A 52 -11.66 5.04 -20.75
CA LYS A 52 -13.03 4.86 -21.29
C LYS A 52 -13.00 4.19 -22.65
N HIS A 53 -14.06 3.46 -22.96
CA HIS A 53 -14.34 2.97 -24.29
C HIS A 53 -14.97 4.10 -25.13
N SER A 54 -14.38 4.42 -26.28
CA SER A 54 -14.92 5.40 -27.23
C SER A 54 -15.68 4.69 -28.33
N ARG A 55 -17.00 4.93 -28.43
CA ARG A 55 -17.80 4.44 -29.57
C ARG A 55 -17.35 5.08 -30.89
N LYS A 56 -16.81 6.29 -30.87
CA LYS A 56 -16.31 6.99 -32.08
C LYS A 56 -15.07 6.32 -32.67
N PHE A 57 -14.21 5.74 -31.83
CA PHE A 57 -12.95 5.10 -32.24
C PHE A 57 -12.97 3.59 -32.10
N MET A 58 -14.11 3.00 -31.69
CA MET A 58 -14.29 1.57 -31.44
C MET A 58 -13.22 0.93 -30.55
N GLY A 59 -12.72 1.67 -29.57
CA GLY A 59 -11.61 1.21 -28.72
C GLY A 59 -11.41 2.03 -27.46
N TYR A 60 -10.39 1.66 -26.69
CA TYR A 60 -10.11 2.26 -25.38
C TYR A 60 -9.26 3.53 -25.50
N ARG A 61 -9.46 4.49 -24.60
CA ARG A 61 -8.64 5.70 -24.52
C ARG A 61 -8.47 6.20 -23.10
N TYR A 62 -7.41 6.95 -22.84
CA TYR A 62 -7.34 7.78 -21.66
C TYR A 62 -8.21 9.04 -21.82
N THR A 63 -8.88 9.41 -20.73
CA THR A 63 -9.74 10.60 -20.65
C THR A 63 -9.02 11.81 -20.05
N SER A 64 -7.93 11.59 -19.31
CA SER A 64 -7.00 12.60 -18.82
C SER A 64 -5.56 12.08 -18.98
N ARG A 65 -4.55 12.96 -18.78
CA ARG A 65 -3.15 12.52 -18.74
C ARG A 65 -2.99 11.50 -17.62
N TYR A 66 -2.37 10.39 -17.95
CA TYR A 66 -2.14 9.31 -17.01
C TYR A 66 -0.83 8.63 -17.38
N ASP A 67 0.04 8.55 -16.39
CA ASP A 67 1.24 7.73 -16.45
C ASP A 67 1.03 6.56 -15.51
N PHE A 68 1.57 5.43 -15.91
CA PHE A 68 1.60 4.27 -15.05
C PHE A 68 2.37 4.61 -13.76
N PRO A 69 1.93 4.09 -12.60
CA PRO A 69 2.73 4.16 -11.38
C PRO A 69 4.14 3.67 -11.72
N VAL A 70 5.17 4.35 -11.20
CA VAL A 70 6.61 4.18 -11.55
C VAL A 70 7.05 2.70 -11.68
N LEU A 71 6.42 1.79 -10.93
CA LEU A 71 6.58 0.34 -10.99
C LEU A 71 6.23 -0.34 -12.33
N PHE A 72 5.50 0.34 -13.22
CA PHE A 72 5.02 -0.16 -14.51
C PHE A 72 5.63 0.55 -15.73
N ASP A 73 6.56 1.49 -15.57
CA ASP A 73 7.26 2.06 -16.72
C ASP A 73 8.37 1.12 -17.23
N SER A 74 8.24 0.67 -18.47
CA SER A 74 9.24 -0.16 -19.16
C SER A 74 10.54 0.60 -19.39
N ALA A 75 10.49 1.93 -19.55
CA ALA A 75 11.67 2.77 -19.78
C ALA A 75 12.55 2.86 -18.52
N LEU A 76 11.93 2.86 -17.33
CA LEU A 76 12.64 2.71 -16.06
C LEU A 76 13.21 1.30 -15.89
N ARG A 77 12.59 0.25 -16.45
CA ARG A 77 13.19 -1.10 -16.47
C ARG A 77 14.31 -1.26 -17.49
N SER A 78 14.24 -0.61 -18.65
CA SER A 78 15.29 -0.67 -19.68
C SER A 78 16.49 0.20 -19.34
N ASN A 79 16.28 1.33 -18.66
CA ASN A 79 17.37 2.10 -18.05
C ASN A 79 17.82 1.51 -16.71
N ALA A 80 17.02 0.66 -16.06
CA ALA A 80 17.46 -0.17 -14.94
C ALA A 80 18.24 -1.42 -15.37
N ALA A 81 18.21 -1.78 -16.65
CA ALA A 81 19.11 -2.81 -17.18
C ALA A 81 20.52 -2.27 -17.47
N VAL A 82 20.71 -0.94 -17.41
CA VAL A 82 22.03 -0.31 -17.43
C VAL A 82 22.35 0.16 -16.01
N THR A 83 22.93 -0.75 -15.21
CA THR A 83 23.47 -0.51 -13.85
C THR A 83 22.52 -0.67 -12.66
N PHE A 84 21.80 -1.80 -12.52
CA PHE A 84 21.30 -2.22 -11.19
C PHE A 84 22.04 -3.46 -10.71
N SER A 85 23.29 -3.23 -10.31
CA SER A 85 24.11 -4.17 -9.55
C SER A 85 23.51 -4.36 -8.14
N GLY A 86 23.13 -5.59 -7.75
CA GLY A 86 23.04 -6.12 -6.37
C GLY A 86 22.12 -5.46 -5.32
N THR A 87 21.74 -4.19 -5.47
CA THR A 87 21.45 -3.27 -4.35
C THR A 87 20.01 -3.28 -3.85
N VAL A 88 19.00 -3.51 -4.72
CA VAL A 88 17.59 -3.50 -4.29
C VAL A 88 17.25 -4.76 -3.49
N ALA A 89 17.70 -5.94 -3.93
CA ALA A 89 17.46 -7.19 -3.20
C ALA A 89 18.13 -7.19 -1.81
N GLU A 90 19.34 -6.65 -1.72
CA GLU A 90 20.03 -6.42 -0.44
C GLU A 90 19.28 -5.44 0.45
N THR A 91 18.77 -4.34 -0.13
CA THR A 91 17.93 -3.37 0.58
C THR A 91 16.65 -4.01 1.10
N VAL A 92 15.93 -4.77 0.28
CA VAL A 92 14.73 -5.52 0.70
C VAL A 92 15.06 -6.46 1.86
N SER A 93 16.16 -7.21 1.76
CA SER A 93 16.63 -8.11 2.82
C SER A 93 16.88 -7.36 4.13
N MET A 94 17.55 -6.20 4.07
CA MET A 94 17.78 -5.35 5.24
C MET A 94 16.47 -4.84 5.86
N PHE A 95 15.52 -4.38 5.06
CA PHE A 95 14.22 -3.91 5.56
C PHE A 95 13.38 -5.05 6.15
N ARG A 96 13.41 -6.23 5.54
CA ARG A 96 12.73 -7.42 6.07
C ARG A 96 13.34 -7.84 7.42
N LYS A 97 14.67 -7.86 7.52
CA LYS A 97 15.37 -8.13 8.78
C LYS A 97 15.03 -7.08 9.84
N ALA A 98 15.05 -5.79 9.48
CA ALA A 98 14.69 -4.71 10.39
C ALA A 98 13.24 -4.79 10.88
N LEU A 99 12.30 -5.17 10.00
CA LEU A 99 10.90 -5.41 10.35
C LEU A 99 10.75 -6.57 11.35
N ASN A 100 11.42 -7.69 11.09
CA ASN A 100 11.33 -8.89 11.92
C ASN A 100 12.01 -8.70 13.29
N GLU A 101 13.19 -8.07 13.31
CA GLU A 101 13.99 -7.86 14.52
C GLU A 101 13.62 -6.57 15.26
N ARG A 102 12.68 -5.78 14.73
CA ARG A 102 12.29 -4.47 15.27
C ARG A 102 13.52 -3.57 15.50
N THR A 103 14.34 -3.40 14.46
CA THR A 103 15.53 -2.55 14.50
C THR A 103 15.36 -1.32 13.59
N VAL A 104 16.09 -0.25 13.92
CA VAL A 104 16.05 1.00 13.17
C VAL A 104 17.14 1.00 12.10
N LEU A 105 16.76 1.31 10.87
CA LEU A 105 17.68 1.51 9.76
C LEU A 105 18.09 2.97 9.64
N ARG A 106 19.34 3.22 9.30
CA ARG A 106 19.76 4.47 8.67
C ARG A 106 19.64 4.26 7.17
N ILE A 107 18.82 5.06 6.51
CA ILE A 107 18.62 5.01 5.07
C ILE A 107 19.11 6.30 4.44
N THR A 108 19.70 6.20 3.25
CA THR A 108 20.01 7.33 2.39
C THR A 108 19.10 7.24 1.17
N LEU A 109 18.40 8.32 0.85
CA LEU A 109 17.55 8.38 -0.34
C LEU A 109 18.33 8.84 -1.59
N ASP A 110 17.70 8.73 -2.74
CA ASP A 110 18.21 9.15 -4.05
C ASP A 110 18.60 10.63 -4.11
N ASN A 111 17.86 11.49 -3.41
CA ASN A 111 18.16 12.91 -3.21
C ASN A 111 19.29 13.17 -2.20
N LYS A 112 19.99 12.12 -1.74
CA LYS A 112 21.07 12.13 -0.73
C LYS A 112 20.63 12.50 0.69
N SER A 113 19.33 12.64 0.96
CA SER A 113 18.86 12.85 2.33
C SER A 113 19.04 11.59 3.17
N LYS A 114 19.39 11.76 4.44
CA LYS A 114 19.66 10.67 5.38
C LYS A 114 18.62 10.69 6.48
N HIS A 115 18.06 9.53 6.78
CA HIS A 115 16.99 9.39 7.76
C HIS A 115 17.18 8.13 8.60
N LEU A 116 16.72 8.17 9.85
CA LEU A 116 16.42 6.97 10.61
C LEU A 116 15.03 6.48 10.20
N PHE A 117 14.89 5.18 10.00
CA PHE A 117 13.65 4.56 9.56
C PHE A 117 13.28 3.38 10.46
N SER A 118 12.13 3.49 11.13
CA SER A 118 11.52 2.39 11.88
C SER A 118 10.51 1.70 10.97
N CYS A 119 10.81 0.49 10.51
CA CYS A 119 9.96 -0.26 9.57
C CYS A 119 8.82 -1.00 10.30
N TYR A 120 7.57 -0.82 9.84
CA TYR A 120 6.37 -1.47 10.40
C TYR A 120 5.63 -2.34 9.40
N GLY A 121 5.96 -2.24 8.12
CA GLY A 121 5.37 -3.08 7.09
C GLY A 121 6.15 -3.02 5.80
N LEU A 122 6.00 -4.08 5.02
CA LEU A 122 6.40 -4.13 3.62
C LEU A 122 5.15 -4.42 2.79
N SER A 123 5.06 -3.81 1.62
CA SER A 123 4.03 -4.12 0.64
C SER A 123 4.13 -5.59 0.21
N PRO A 124 3.07 -6.20 -0.36
CA PRO A 124 3.11 -7.60 -0.80
C PRO A 124 4.22 -7.94 -1.81
N ASP A 125 4.64 -6.96 -2.61
CA ASP A 125 5.77 -7.06 -3.55
C ASP A 125 7.12 -6.63 -2.94
N GLU A 126 7.12 -6.20 -1.68
CA GLU A 126 8.25 -5.73 -0.89
C GLU A 126 9.03 -4.56 -1.48
N LEU A 127 8.43 -3.81 -2.41
CA LEU A 127 9.08 -2.65 -3.03
C LEU A 127 8.79 -1.34 -2.28
N VAL A 128 7.83 -1.37 -1.34
CA VAL A 128 7.47 -0.21 -0.52
C VAL A 128 7.51 -0.61 0.96
N ALA A 129 8.24 0.17 1.74
CA ALA A 129 8.23 0.07 3.19
C ALA A 129 7.32 1.13 3.80
N PHE A 130 6.56 0.70 4.80
CA PHE A 130 5.72 1.56 5.62
C PHE A 130 6.35 1.72 7.00
N GLY A 131 6.51 2.96 7.46
CA GLY A 131 7.11 3.21 8.77
C GLY A 131 7.41 4.67 9.05
N PHE A 132 8.09 4.94 10.17
CA PHE A 132 8.38 6.30 10.61
C PHE A 132 9.78 6.74 10.19
N LEU A 133 9.85 7.92 9.57
CA LEU A 133 11.08 8.64 9.29
C LEU A 133 11.42 9.57 10.46
N ASP A 134 12.62 9.40 11.02
CA ASP A 134 13.14 10.16 12.15
C ASP A 134 12.09 10.27 13.30
N ASN A 135 11.82 11.50 13.74
CA ASN A 135 10.85 11.82 14.78
C ASN A 135 9.53 12.35 14.20
N ARG A 136 9.24 12.11 12.91
CA ARG A 136 7.99 12.57 12.30
C ARG A 136 6.79 11.94 13.01
N GLN A 137 5.71 12.70 13.14
CA GLN A 137 4.53 12.26 13.89
C GLN A 137 3.65 11.28 13.10
N SER A 138 3.77 11.27 11.78
CA SER A 138 3.04 10.39 10.88
C SER A 138 4.00 9.42 10.20
N PRO A 139 3.59 8.15 10.00
CA PRO A 139 4.33 7.20 9.21
C PRO A 139 4.22 7.54 7.72
N GLU A 140 5.16 7.05 6.93
CA GLU A 140 5.33 7.31 5.52
C GLU A 140 5.58 6.03 4.73
N LEU A 141 5.30 6.11 3.44
CA LEU A 141 5.64 5.08 2.46
C LEU A 141 6.97 5.46 1.78
N VAL A 142 7.96 4.58 1.92
CA VAL A 142 9.27 4.71 1.30
C VAL A 142 9.40 3.66 0.20
N GLN A 143 9.59 4.11 -1.03
CA GLN A 143 9.91 3.21 -2.13
C GLN A 143 11.36 2.73 -2.00
N LEU A 144 11.58 1.42 -1.91
CA LEU A 144 12.92 0.86 -1.66
C LEU A 144 13.89 1.11 -2.81
N GLN A 145 13.39 1.26 -4.04
CA GLN A 145 14.20 1.67 -5.20
C GLN A 145 14.81 3.07 -5.07
N ARG A 146 14.23 3.92 -4.20
CA ARG A 146 14.76 5.26 -3.92
C ARG A 146 15.80 5.25 -2.79
N VAL A 147 16.04 4.10 -2.15
CA VAL A 147 17.03 3.95 -1.09
C VAL A 147 18.36 3.61 -1.75
N SER A 148 19.31 4.55 -1.71
CA SER A 148 20.65 4.39 -2.26
C SER A 148 21.59 3.61 -1.34
N SER A 149 21.33 3.63 -0.03
CA SER A 149 21.99 2.77 0.95
C SER A 149 21.15 2.62 2.21
N ALA A 150 21.27 1.47 2.86
CA ALA A 150 20.68 1.19 4.17
C ALA A 150 21.71 0.55 5.09
N GLY A 151 21.59 0.78 6.40
CA GLY A 151 22.44 0.15 7.40
C GLY A 151 21.76 0.11 8.76
N PHE A 152 22.07 -0.91 9.56
CA PHE A 152 21.52 -1.04 10.90
C PHE A 152 22.10 0.00 11.85
N THR A 153 21.28 0.41 12.81
CA THR A 153 21.67 1.34 13.86
C THR A 153 21.37 0.75 15.23
N ARG A 154 21.96 1.36 16.27
CA ARG A 154 21.63 1.07 17.68
C ARG A 154 20.51 1.97 18.21
N ALA A 155 19.86 2.74 17.34
CA ALA A 155 18.75 3.59 17.77
C ALA A 155 17.59 2.72 18.25
N ARG A 156 16.86 3.22 19.26
CA ARG A 156 15.70 2.52 19.79
C ARG A 156 14.57 2.54 18.77
N PHE A 157 14.01 1.37 18.49
CA PHE A 157 12.83 1.24 17.66
C PHE A 157 11.63 1.88 18.33
N ARG A 158 10.83 2.62 17.55
CA ARG A 158 9.62 3.27 18.07
C ARG A 158 8.56 2.20 18.38
N GLU A 159 7.95 2.24 19.55
CA GLU A 159 6.91 1.27 19.93
C GLU A 159 5.50 1.84 19.66
N GLU A 160 5.28 2.38 18.46
CA GLU A 160 3.95 2.85 18.05
C GLU A 160 3.01 1.66 17.78
N ILE A 161 1.76 1.79 18.21
CA ILE A 161 0.73 0.76 17.99
C ILE A 161 0.05 1.04 16.65
N LEU A 162 0.35 0.22 15.64
CA LEU A 162 -0.20 0.32 14.29
C LEU A 162 -1.13 -0.87 14.02
N LEU A 163 -2.44 -0.62 14.09
CA LEU A 163 -3.48 -1.61 13.85
C LEU A 163 -3.83 -1.67 12.37
N GLY A 164 -3.93 -2.86 11.80
CA GLY A 164 -4.29 -3.02 10.39
C GLY A 164 -3.22 -2.53 9.41
N SER A 165 -1.93 -2.52 9.80
CA SER A 165 -0.82 -1.96 9.00
C SER A 165 -0.69 -2.50 7.57
N ARG A 166 -1.30 -3.64 7.24
CA ARG A 166 -1.42 -4.15 5.86
C ARG A 166 -2.22 -3.21 4.95
N ARG A 167 -3.14 -2.42 5.52
CA ARG A 167 -3.93 -1.40 4.82
C ARG A 167 -3.15 -0.11 4.56
N ALA A 168 -1.95 0.03 5.11
CA ALA A 168 -1.09 1.19 4.80
C ALA A 168 -0.72 1.31 3.32
N PHE A 169 -0.97 0.26 2.52
CA PHE A 169 -0.73 0.22 1.09
C PHE A 169 -2.02 0.38 0.26
N THR A 170 -3.13 0.79 0.88
CA THR A 170 -4.39 1.13 0.21
C THR A 170 -4.66 2.64 0.29
N ASP A 171 -5.67 3.11 -0.45
CA ASP A 171 -6.12 4.52 -0.40
C ASP A 171 -6.96 4.83 0.86
N GLU A 172 -7.06 3.91 1.82
CA GLU A 172 -7.78 4.13 3.08
C GLU A 172 -7.03 5.13 3.97
N GLU A 173 -7.76 6.07 4.54
CA GLU A 173 -7.19 7.08 5.43
C GLU A 173 -6.82 6.47 6.78
N MET A 174 -5.58 6.71 7.20
CA MET A 174 -5.11 6.32 8.53
C MET A 174 -5.61 7.32 9.57
N MET A 175 -6.28 6.81 10.59
CA MET A 175 -6.73 7.57 11.74
C MET A 175 -5.80 7.39 12.94
N LYS A 176 -5.84 8.35 13.86
CA LYS A 176 -5.07 8.36 15.11
C LYS A 176 -6.04 8.34 16.29
N GLY A 177 -5.71 7.57 17.33
CA GLY A 177 -6.43 7.52 18.59
C GLY A 177 -5.50 7.44 19.80
N SER A 178 -6.09 7.61 20.99
CA SER A 178 -5.44 7.40 22.27
C SER A 178 -6.19 6.35 23.08
N ALA A 179 -5.44 5.51 23.79
CA ALA A 179 -5.98 4.48 24.67
C ALA A 179 -5.23 4.40 25.99
N LEU A 180 -5.87 3.88 27.03
CA LEU A 180 -5.27 3.53 28.31
C LEU A 180 -4.97 2.03 28.34
N ILE A 181 -3.70 1.68 28.49
CA ILE A 181 -3.22 0.32 28.67
C ILE A 181 -2.47 0.25 29.99
N LYS A 182 -2.94 -0.58 30.93
CA LYS A 182 -2.37 -0.71 32.28
C LYS A 182 -2.14 0.65 32.98
N GLY A 183 -3.08 1.58 32.78
CA GLY A 183 -3.03 2.93 33.37
C GLY A 183 -2.12 3.93 32.65
N LYS A 184 -1.45 3.55 31.55
CA LYS A 184 -0.64 4.46 30.74
C LYS A 184 -1.38 4.84 29.47
N GLU A 185 -1.39 6.12 29.15
CA GLU A 185 -1.89 6.60 27.87
C GLU A 185 -0.89 6.22 26.77
N VAL A 186 -1.42 5.62 25.70
CA VAL A 186 -0.68 5.25 24.50
C VAL A 186 -1.40 5.80 23.29
N VAL A 187 -0.62 6.21 22.30
CA VAL A 187 -1.12 6.59 20.99
C VAL A 187 -1.16 5.34 20.11
N PHE A 188 -2.23 5.20 19.33
CA PHE A 188 -2.34 4.16 18.32
C PHE A 188 -2.89 4.72 17.02
N PHE A 189 -2.64 4.00 15.95
CA PHE A 189 -3.04 4.33 14.59
C PHE A 189 -3.83 3.15 14.01
N PHE A 190 -4.85 3.43 13.21
CA PHE A 190 -5.76 2.42 12.67
C PHE A 190 -6.39 2.90 11.36
N TRP A 191 -6.83 1.98 10.51
CA TRP A 191 -7.51 2.30 9.24
C TRP A 191 -9.01 2.01 9.29
N SER A 192 -9.41 1.07 10.15
CA SER A 192 -10.81 0.70 10.32
C SER A 192 -11.16 0.44 11.78
N VAL A 193 -12.42 0.71 12.13
CA VAL A 193 -12.99 0.34 13.43
C VAL A 193 -12.84 -1.17 13.68
N SER A 194 -12.91 -1.99 12.63
CA SER A 194 -12.67 -3.45 12.73
C SER A 194 -11.30 -3.79 13.30
N ASP A 195 -10.26 -3.03 12.96
CA ASP A 195 -8.90 -3.28 13.42
C ASP A 195 -8.78 -3.00 14.94
N VAL A 196 -9.51 -1.98 15.41
CA VAL A 196 -9.63 -1.64 16.83
C VAL A 196 -10.44 -2.70 17.58
N VAL A 197 -11.51 -3.23 16.98
CA VAL A 197 -12.32 -4.32 17.56
C VAL A 197 -11.47 -5.59 17.72
N ASP A 198 -10.72 -5.98 16.69
CA ASP A 198 -9.80 -7.12 16.77
C ASP A 198 -8.76 -6.93 17.89
N TRP A 199 -8.23 -5.72 18.04
CA TRP A 199 -7.30 -5.40 19.11
C TRP A 199 -7.93 -5.48 20.50
N LEU A 200 -9.13 -4.90 20.68
CA LEU A 200 -9.91 -4.97 21.92
C LEU A 200 -10.27 -6.42 22.32
N SER A 201 -10.39 -7.32 21.35
CA SER A 201 -10.66 -8.74 21.63
C SER A 201 -9.47 -9.47 22.27
N LYS A 202 -8.25 -8.95 22.11
CA LYS A 202 -7.00 -9.60 22.55
C LYS A 202 -6.43 -8.98 23.82
N GLU A 203 -6.73 -7.72 24.08
CA GLU A 203 -6.12 -6.96 25.15
C GLU A 203 -7.15 -6.12 25.92
N LYS A 204 -6.95 -6.04 27.24
CA LYS A 204 -7.79 -5.20 28.11
C LYS A 204 -7.38 -3.73 27.99
N ILE A 205 -8.04 -3.01 27.10
CA ILE A 205 -7.70 -1.63 26.72
C ILE A 205 -8.94 -0.73 26.89
N ARG A 206 -8.72 0.54 27.22
CA ARG A 206 -9.77 1.55 27.23
C ARG A 206 -9.47 2.65 26.21
N ILE A 207 -10.27 2.76 25.16
CA ILE A 207 -10.15 3.83 24.16
C ILE A 207 -10.60 5.17 24.78
N ILE A 208 -9.82 6.22 24.59
CA ILE A 208 -10.07 7.58 25.12
C ILE A 208 -10.42 8.56 24.00
N SER A 209 -9.84 8.40 22.81
CA SER A 209 -10.07 9.27 21.66
C SER A 209 -9.82 8.51 20.33
N PRO A 210 -10.37 8.99 19.20
CA PRO A 210 -11.33 10.10 19.09
C PRO A 210 -12.74 9.71 19.57
N SER A 211 -13.56 10.70 19.92
CA SER A 211 -14.95 10.46 20.37
C SER A 211 -15.82 9.79 19.32
N SER A 212 -15.54 10.02 18.03
CA SER A 212 -16.18 9.32 16.92
C SER A 212 -15.97 7.82 16.98
N LEU A 213 -14.72 7.37 17.16
CA LEU A 213 -14.38 5.95 17.31
C LEU A 213 -15.09 5.33 18.50
N ILE A 214 -15.14 6.02 19.65
CA ILE A 214 -15.84 5.52 20.84
C ILE A 214 -17.34 5.33 20.56
N ARG A 215 -17.96 6.29 19.88
CA ARG A 215 -19.37 6.20 19.49
C ARG A 215 -19.62 5.02 18.57
N ASP A 216 -18.75 4.84 17.56
CA ASP A 216 -18.89 3.74 16.58
C ASP A 216 -18.72 2.37 17.25
N LEU A 217 -17.74 2.24 18.16
CA LEU A 217 -17.54 1.01 18.96
C LEU A 217 -18.75 0.70 19.85
N LYS A 218 -19.36 1.71 20.50
CA LYS A 218 -20.57 1.53 21.29
C LYS A 218 -21.74 1.06 20.44
N ALA A 219 -21.95 1.67 19.27
CA ALA A 219 -23.01 1.28 18.36
C ALA A 219 -22.82 -0.17 17.84
N ILE A 220 -21.59 -0.60 17.60
CA ILE A 220 -21.28 -2.00 17.25
C ILE A 220 -21.61 -2.93 18.42
N ALA A 221 -21.20 -2.58 19.65
CA ALA A 221 -21.49 -3.40 20.83
C ALA A 221 -23.00 -3.54 21.10
N GLU A 222 -23.76 -2.45 20.97
CA GLU A 222 -25.23 -2.48 21.09
C GLU A 222 -25.88 -3.38 20.04
N LYS A 223 -25.44 -3.29 18.78
CA LYS A 223 -25.93 -4.17 17.71
C LYS A 223 -25.61 -5.63 17.97
N ILE A 224 -24.41 -5.94 18.44
CA ILE A 224 -24.02 -7.32 18.77
C ILE A 224 -24.90 -7.84 19.92
N ASN A 225 -25.04 -7.07 21.00
CA ASN A 225 -25.86 -7.47 22.15
C ASN A 225 -27.34 -7.63 21.77
N GLY A 226 -27.87 -6.80 20.88
CA GLY A 226 -29.25 -6.92 20.41
C GLY A 226 -29.48 -8.03 19.36
N SER A 227 -28.40 -8.53 18.73
CA SER A 227 -28.47 -9.64 17.75
C SER A 227 -28.19 -11.00 18.38
N LEU A 228 -27.56 -11.01 19.55
CA LEU A 228 -27.40 -12.20 20.36
C LEU A 228 -28.67 -12.34 21.21
N ASP A 229 -29.54 -13.24 20.78
CA ASP A 229 -30.70 -13.64 21.58
C ASP A 229 -30.15 -14.34 22.83
N VAL A 230 -30.04 -13.61 23.94
CA VAL A 230 -29.74 -14.20 25.25
C VAL A 230 -31.04 -14.76 25.83
N ASP A 231 -31.72 -15.60 25.06
CA ASP A 231 -32.82 -16.40 25.57
C ASP A 231 -32.32 -17.82 25.87
N ARG A 232 -31.93 -17.97 27.14
CA ARG A 232 -32.11 -19.12 28.03
C ARG A 232 -31.50 -20.46 27.64
N SER A 233 -30.47 -20.83 28.40
CA SER A 233 -30.39 -22.14 29.09
C SER A 233 -29.64 -21.95 30.40
#